data_AF-A0A4W5NJI4-F1
#
_entry.id   AF-A0A4W5NJI4-F1
#
_cell.length_a   1.000
_cell.length_b   1.000
_cell.length_c   1.000
_cell.angle_alpha   90.00
_cell.angle_beta   90.00
_cell.angle_gamma   90.00
#
_symmetry.space_group_name_H-M   'P 1'
#
loop_
_entity.id
_entity.type
_entity.pdbx_description
1 polymer ?
#
loop_
_entity_poly.entity_id
_entity_poly.type
_entity_poly.pdbx_seq_one_letter_code
_entity_poly.pdbx_strand_id
1 'polypeptide(L)' 'MAASHVNITNNILRSYEHWDTAEKLATESQEFFQELDSMMEPLSQHSSMTELVRYIRQGLHWLRIEAHML' A
#
# COMPACT_ATOMS: atom_id res chain seq x y z
N MET A 1 1.51 29.17 -13.56
CA MET A 1 1.30 27.91 -14.30
C MET A 1 2.42 26.89 -14.04
N ALA A 2 3.70 27.23 -14.20
CA ALA A 2 4.82 26.30 -13.94
C ALA A 2 4.84 25.67 -12.52
N ALA A 3 4.56 26.45 -11.47
CA ALA A 3 4.54 25.93 -10.09
C ALA A 3 3.51 24.81 -9.86
N SER A 4 2.34 24.87 -10.52
CA SER A 4 1.32 23.82 -10.43
C SER A 4 1.78 22.54 -11.10
N HIS A 5 2.42 22.63 -12.26
CA HIS A 5 2.98 21.47 -12.95
C HIS A 5 4.10 20.83 -12.12
N VAL A 6 5.01 21.62 -11.57
CA VAL A 6 6.08 21.12 -10.69
C VAL A 6 5.49 20.39 -9.48
N ASN A 7 4.47 20.95 -8.83
CA ASN A 7 3.82 20.30 -7.68
C ASN A 7 3.17 18.96 -8.05
N ILE A 8 2.45 18.90 -9.17
CA ILE A 8 1.80 17.65 -9.63
C ILE A 8 2.87 16.59 -9.92
N THR A 9 3.90 16.93 -10.70
CA THR A 9 4.97 15.98 -11.02
C THR A 9 5.73 15.53 -9.77
N ASN A 10 5.97 16.41 -8.81
CA ASN A 10 6.64 16.07 -7.55
C ASN A 10 5.80 15.11 -6.69
N ASN A 11 4.48 15.29 -6.67
CA ASN A 11 3.59 14.34 -5.98
C ASN A 11 3.62 12.96 -6.63
N ILE A 12 3.65 12.88 -7.97
CA ILE A 12 3.78 11.61 -8.68
C ILE A 12 5.12 10.95 -8.36
N LEU A 13 6.23 11.69 -8.44
CA LEU A 13 7.56 11.16 -8.11
C LEU A 13 7.62 10.60 -6.69
N ARG A 14 7.08 11.33 -5.71
CA ARG A 14 7.00 10.87 -4.31
C ARG A 14 6.14 9.61 -4.16
N SER A 15 5.05 9.47 -4.91
CA SER A 15 4.22 8.26 -4.83
C SER A 15 4.97 7.03 -5.32
N TYR A 16 5.81 7.16 -6.36
CA TYR A 16 6.70 6.09 -6.81
C TYR A 16 7.78 5.78 -5.77
N GLU A 17 8.44 6.80 -5.21
CA GLU A 17 9.46 6.58 -4.17
C GLU A 17 8.89 5.87 -2.93
N HIS A 18 7.69 6.25 -2.50
CA HIS A 18 7.01 5.57 -1.40
C HIS A 18 6.62 4.13 -1.71
N TRP A 19 6.23 3.86 -2.95
CA TRP A 19 5.88 2.52 -3.39
C TRP A 19 7.09 1.59 -3.47
N ASP A 20 8.19 2.05 -4.05
CA ASP A 20 9.46 1.31 -4.06
C ASP A 20 9.94 0.99 -2.65
N THR A 21 9.74 1.94 -1.72
CA THR A 21 10.07 1.73 -0.30
C THR A 21 9.17 0.66 0.32
N ALA A 22 7.86 0.69 0.04
CA ALA A 22 6.92 -0.31 0.51
C ALA A 22 7.23 -1.71 -0.03
N GLU A 23 7.54 -1.85 -1.33
CA GLU A 23 7.91 -3.13 -1.93
C GLU A 23 9.16 -3.73 -1.27
N LYS A 24 10.19 -2.90 -1.01
CA LYS A 24 11.40 -3.35 -0.31
C LYS A 24 11.08 -3.85 1.10
N LEU A 25 10.31 -3.10 1.88
CA LEU A 25 9.93 -3.50 3.24
C LEU A 25 9.05 -4.76 3.25
N ALA A 26 8.17 -4.91 2.26
CA ALA A 26 7.30 -6.08 2.15
C ALA A 26 8.09 -7.39 1.99
N THR A 27 9.32 -7.35 1.45
CA THR A 27 10.17 -8.55 1.36
C THR A 27 10.54 -9.15 2.72
N GLU A 28 10.55 -8.35 3.80
CA GLU A 28 10.81 -8.82 5.16
C GLU A 28 9.60 -9.57 5.77
N SER A 29 8.43 -9.46 5.15
CA SER A 29 7.17 -10.07 5.60
C SER A 29 6.40 -10.66 4.41
N GLN A 30 7.13 -11.30 3.49
CA GLN A 30 6.61 -11.72 2.19
C GLN A 30 5.39 -12.65 2.29
N GLU A 31 5.39 -13.59 3.25
CA GLU A 31 4.27 -14.53 3.45
C GLU A 31 2.97 -13.80 3.79
N PHE A 32 3.02 -12.86 4.74
CA PHE A 32 1.87 -12.04 5.13
C PHE A 32 1.27 -11.28 3.92
N PHE A 33 2.11 -10.60 3.15
CA PHE A 33 1.64 -9.83 2.00
C PHE A 33 1.17 -10.72 0.84
N GLN A 34 1.78 -11.89 0.62
CA GLN A 34 1.31 -12.85 -0.38
C GLN A 34 -0.08 -13.40 -0.05
N GLU A 35 -0.35 -13.72 1.21
CA GLU A 35 -1.68 -14.14 1.64
C GLU A 35 -2.70 -13.00 1.49
N LEU A 36 -2.31 -11.78 1.84
CA LEU A 36 -3.16 -10.61 1.72
C LEU A 36 -3.52 -10.31 0.26
N ASP A 37 -2.54 -10.37 -0.65
CA ASP A 37 -2.72 -10.20 -2.09
C ASP A 37 -3.61 -11.29 -2.69
N SER A 38 -3.47 -12.54 -2.23
CA SER A 38 -4.32 -13.66 -2.64
C SER A 38 -5.79 -13.44 -2.25
N MET A 39 -6.04 -12.83 -1.09
CA MET A 39 -7.40 -12.57 -0.58
C MET A 39 -8.04 -11.31 -1.18
N MET A 40 -7.25 -10.26 -1.38
CA MET A 40 -7.77 -8.90 -1.66
C MET A 40 -7.50 -8.41 -3.07
N GLU A 41 -6.77 -9.17 -3.88
CA GLU A 41 -6.05 -8.75 -5.08
C GLU A 41 -4.88 -7.77 -4.75
N PRO A 42 -3.73 -7.90 -5.43
CA PRO A 42 -2.58 -7.05 -5.18
C PRO A 42 -2.89 -5.60 -5.56
N LEU A 43 -2.44 -4.67 -4.72
CA LEU A 43 -2.53 -3.24 -5.03
C LEU A 43 -1.55 -2.84 -6.14
N SER A 44 -1.91 -1.80 -6.87
CA SER A 44 -1.03 -1.11 -7.82
C SER A 44 -1.15 0.40 -7.66
N GLN A 45 -0.25 1.17 -8.30
CA GLN A 45 -0.34 2.63 -8.40
C GLN A 45 -1.65 3.14 -9.00
N HIS A 46 -2.39 2.28 -9.70
CA HIS A 46 -3.65 2.61 -10.35
C HIS A 46 -4.87 2.08 -9.62
N SER A 47 -4.68 1.38 -8.49
CA SER A 47 -5.79 0.91 -7.66
C SER A 47 -6.60 2.10 -7.15
N SER A 48 -7.91 1.90 -7.08
CA SER A 48 -8.84 2.86 -6.51
C SER A 48 -8.62 3.02 -5.01
N MET A 49 -9.06 4.17 -4.47
CA MET A 49 -9.05 4.41 -3.03
C MET A 49 -9.90 3.39 -2.25
N THR A 50 -10.94 2.82 -2.87
CA THR A 50 -11.78 1.80 -2.22
C THR A 50 -11.03 0.48 -2.06
N GLU A 51 -10.29 0.05 -3.09
CA GLU A 51 -9.42 -1.13 -3.03
C GLU A 51 -8.33 -0.94 -1.98
N LEU A 52 -7.65 0.20 -2.00
CA LEU A 52 -6.63 0.55 -1.00
C LEU A 52 -7.17 0.46 0.44
N VAL A 53 -8.32 1.07 0.71
CA VAL A 53 -8.92 1.08 2.05
C VAL A 53 -9.33 -0.34 2.49
N ARG A 54 -9.84 -1.16 1.57
CA ARG A 54 -10.21 -2.56 1.89
C ARG A 54 -8.97 -3.41 2.18
N TYR A 55 -7.94 -3.31 1.35
CA TYR A 55 -6.68 -4.01 1.53
C TYR A 55 -6.04 -3.67 2.88
N ILE A 56 -5.92 -2.37 3.21
CA ILE A 56 -5.37 -1.91 4.49
C ILE A 56 -6.21 -2.41 5.67
N ARG A 57 -7.55 -2.38 5.58
CA ARG A 57 -8.42 -2.86 6.65
C ARG A 57 -8.23 -4.36 6.91
N GLN A 58 -8.09 -5.16 5.85
CA GLN A 58 -7.87 -6.59 5.99
C GLN A 58 -6.51 -6.89 6.65
N GLY A 59 -5.44 -6.24 6.20
CA GLY A 59 -4.12 -6.39 6.82
C GLY A 59 -4.11 -5.95 8.29
N LEU A 60 -4.72 -4.79 8.60
CA LEU A 60 -4.85 -4.33 9.99
C LEU A 60 -5.71 -5.26 10.86
N HIS A 61 -6.71 -5.93 10.28
CA HIS A 61 -7.51 -6.90 11.01
C HIS A 61 -6.67 -8.10 11.44
N TRP A 62 -5.85 -8.66 10.54
CA TRP A 62 -4.92 -9.75 10.85
C TRP A 62 -3.92 -9.37 11.94
N LEU A 63 -3.27 -8.21 11.81
CA LEU A 63 -2.32 -7.72 12.82
C LEU A 63 -2.95 -7.58 14.22
N ARG A 64 -4.24 -7.20 14.29
CA ARG A 64 -4.96 -7.13 15.57
C ARG A 64 -5.25 -8.50 16.17
N ILE A 65 -5.55 -9.51 15.34
CA ILE A 65 -5.72 -10.90 15.79
C ILE A 65 -4.39 -11.40 16.40
N GLU A 66 -3.29 -11.25 15.66
CA GLU A 66 -1.96 -11.70 16.09
C GLU A 66 -1.50 -11.05 17.39
N ALA A 67 -1.78 -9.76 17.54
CA ALA A 67 -1.43 -9.02 18.75
C ALA A 67 -2.43 -9.20 19.91
N HIS A 68 -3.42 -10.09 19.78
CA HIS A 68 -4.47 -10.32 20.76
C HIS A 68 -5.23 -9.05 21.18
N MET A 69 -5.46 -8.15 20.23
CA MET A 69 -6.16 -6.87 20.43
C MET A 69 -7.64 -6.92 19.99
N LEU A 70 -8.25 -8.11 19.96
CA LEU A 70 -9.66 -8.34 19.61
C LEU A 70 -10.38 -9.14 20.69
#